data_AF-A0A969CV46-F1
#
_entry.id   AF-A0A969CV46-F1
#
_cell.length_a   1.000
_cell.length_b   1.000
_cell.length_c   1.000
_cell.angle_alpha   90.00
_cell.angle_beta   90.00
_cell.angle_gamma   90.00
#
_symmetry.space_group_name_H-M   'P 1'
#
loop_
_entity.id
_entity.type
_entity.pdbx_description
1 polymer ?
#
loop_
_entity_poly.entity_id
_entity_poly.type
_entity_poly.pdbx_seq_one_letter_code
_entity_poly.pdbx_strand_id
1 'polypeptide(L)'
;MNKIKLFLVLGAIGFFVVVVGTFLLTAGRTVGQSLFGRDFAEGQLRDYVSSVLRQEVNGLKCQAVDSDGNGYVACDYTTSGQPNVPRSIECAAWGMDGFLNRGCKTRLPNFGNQ
;
A
#
# COMPACT_ATOMS: atom_id res chain seq x y z
N MET A 1 9.59 -37.79 -35.30
CA MET A 1 9.14 -36.47 -34.80
C MET A 1 10.38 -35.61 -34.58
N ASN A 2 10.57 -34.51 -35.33
CA ASN A 2 11.84 -33.77 -35.38
C ASN A 2 12.21 -33.17 -34.02
N LYS A 3 13.37 -33.52 -33.48
CA LYS A 3 13.90 -33.05 -32.18
C LYS A 3 13.87 -31.51 -32.05
N ILE A 4 14.02 -30.80 -33.18
CA ILE A 4 13.91 -29.33 -33.27
C ILE A 4 12.51 -28.82 -32.89
N LYS A 5 11.45 -29.50 -33.35
CA LYS A 5 10.06 -29.13 -32.99
C LYS A 5 9.81 -29.33 -31.50
N LEU A 6 10.39 -30.38 -30.90
CA LEU A 6 10.30 -30.64 -29.47
C LEU A 6 10.98 -29.55 -28.64
N PHE A 7 12.19 -29.12 -29.04
CA PHE A 7 12.90 -28.03 -28.37
C PHE A 7 12.16 -26.69 -28.46
N LEU A 8 11.58 -26.36 -29.62
CA LEU A 8 10.77 -25.14 -29.78
C LEU A 8 9.52 -25.16 -28.89
N VAL A 9 8.83 -26.29 -28.80
CA VAL A 9 7.65 -26.44 -27.94
C VAL A 9 8.02 -26.31 -26.47
N LEU A 10 9.09 -26.97 -26.01
CA LEU A 10 9.55 -26.87 -24.63
C LEU A 10 10.02 -25.45 -24.27
N GLY A 11 10.71 -24.77 -25.18
CA GLY A 11 11.12 -23.38 -25.00
C GLY A 11 9.92 -22.43 -24.91
N ALA A 12 8.92 -22.61 -25.77
CA ALA A 12 7.69 -21.82 -25.73
C ALA A 12 6.89 -22.02 -24.43
N ILE A 13 6.78 -23.27 -23.97
CA ILE A 13 6.12 -23.58 -22.69
C ILE A 13 6.88 -22.94 -21.52
N GLY A 14 8.21 -23.09 -21.49
CA GLY A 14 9.04 -22.48 -20.44
C GLY A 14 8.90 -20.96 -20.40
N PHE A 15 8.93 -20.30 -21.56
CA PHE A 15 8.70 -18.87 -21.66
C PHE A 15 7.30 -18.48 -21.17
N PHE A 16 6.28 -19.23 -21.57
CA PHE A 16 4.90 -18.97 -21.17
C PHE A 16 4.71 -19.09 -19.65
N VAL A 17 5.33 -20.08 -19.01
CA VAL A 17 5.30 -20.24 -17.55
C VAL A 17 5.95 -19.06 -16.84
N VAL A 18 7.09 -18.57 -17.33
CA VAL A 18 7.76 -17.40 -16.74
C VAL A 18 6.92 -16.14 -16.89
N VAL A 19 6.31 -15.92 -18.07
CA VAL A 19 5.45 -14.74 -18.31
C VAL A 19 4.17 -14.78 -17.46
N VAL A 20 3.50 -15.93 -17.38
CA VAL A 20 2.29 -16.08 -16.56
C VAL A 20 2.62 -15.96 -15.07
N GLY A 21 3.73 -16.55 -14.63
CA GLY A 21 4.19 -16.45 -13.24
C GLY A 21 4.50 -15.00 -12.83
N THR A 22 5.23 -14.26 -13.66
CA THR A 22 5.53 -12.84 -13.40
C THR A 22 4.29 -11.95 -13.46
N PHE A 23 3.35 -12.24 -14.37
CA PHE A 23 2.06 -11.55 -14.43
C PHE A 23 1.23 -11.78 -13.17
N LEU A 24 1.10 -13.03 -12.71
CA LEU A 24 0.34 -13.36 -11.49
C LEU A 24 0.96 -12.75 -10.23
N LEU A 25 2.28 -12.69 -10.13
CA LEU A 25 2.97 -12.03 -9.01
C LEU A 25 2.70 -10.52 -8.99
N THR A 26 2.73 -9.88 -10.16
CA THR A 26 2.47 -8.44 -10.29
C THR A 26 1.00 -8.13 -10.00
N ALA A 27 0.08 -8.88 -10.62
CA ALA A 27 -1.35 -8.73 -10.41
C ALA A 27 -1.75 -9.02 -8.95
N GLY A 28 -1.17 -10.06 -8.34
CA GLY A 28 -1.41 -10.39 -6.93
C GLY A 28 -0.94 -9.29 -5.98
N ARG A 29 0.18 -8.61 -6.28
CA ARG A 29 0.64 -7.44 -5.51
C ARG A 29 -0.32 -6.26 -5.64
N THR A 30 -0.75 -5.92 -6.85
CA THR A 30 -1.67 -4.80 -7.08
C THR A 30 -3.04 -5.05 -6.45
N VAL A 31 -3.59 -6.26 -6.62
CA VAL A 31 -4.87 -6.65 -6.04
C VAL A 31 -4.78 -6.69 -4.50
N GLY A 32 -3.72 -7.30 -3.96
CA GLY A 32 -3.47 -7.34 -2.52
C GLY A 32 -3.33 -5.94 -1.90
N GLN A 33 -2.60 -5.03 -2.57
CA GLN A 33 -2.48 -3.64 -2.14
C GLN A 33 -3.83 -2.92 -2.17
N SER A 34 -4.64 -3.09 -3.22
CA SER A 34 -5.94 -2.43 -3.30
C SER A 34 -6.94 -2.90 -2.23
N LEU A 35 -6.89 -4.19 -1.86
CA LEU A 35 -7.83 -4.80 -0.92
C LEU A 35 -7.39 -4.63 0.54
N PHE A 36 -6.12 -4.91 0.84
CA PHE A 36 -5.61 -4.92 2.22
C PHE A 36 -4.84 -3.66 2.59
N GLY A 37 -4.38 -2.89 1.59
CA GLY A 37 -3.62 -1.66 1.79
C GLY A 37 -4.36 -0.61 2.55
N ARG A 38 -5.63 -0.41 2.22
CA ARG A 38 -6.46 0.55 2.92
C ARG A 38 -6.68 0.14 4.37
N ASP A 39 -7.20 -1.05 4.60
CA ASP A 39 -7.54 -1.52 5.95
C ASP A 39 -6.31 -1.57 6.88
N PHE A 40 -5.15 -1.96 6.35
CA PHE A 40 -3.89 -1.96 7.11
C PHE A 40 -3.49 -0.54 7.53
N ALA A 41 -3.49 0.41 6.60
CA ALA A 41 -3.13 1.80 6.89
C ALA A 41 -4.14 2.46 7.85
N GLU A 42 -5.43 2.15 7.69
CA GLU A 42 -6.48 2.62 8.60
C GLU A 42 -6.31 2.04 10.01
N GLY A 43 -5.89 0.79 10.14
CA GLY A 43 -5.53 0.18 11.42
C GLY A 43 -4.37 0.91 12.10
N GLN A 44 -3.28 1.13 11.37
CA GLN A 44 -2.11 1.90 11.85
C GLN A 44 -2.50 3.31 12.29
N LEU A 45 -3.40 3.96 11.55
CA LEU A 45 -3.90 5.29 11.87
C LEU A 45 -4.70 5.30 13.18
N ARG A 46 -5.61 4.35 13.36
CA ARG A 46 -6.39 4.22 14.61
C ARG A 46 -5.47 4.01 15.80
N ASP A 47 -4.48 3.13 15.67
CA ASP A 47 -3.50 2.86 16.72
C ASP A 47 -2.66 4.10 17.04
N TYR A 48 -2.22 4.84 16.01
CA TYR A 48 -1.50 6.09 16.18
C TYR A 48 -2.33 7.15 16.92
N VAL A 49 -3.58 7.39 16.48
CA VAL A 49 -4.44 8.41 17.10
C VAL A 49 -4.82 8.04 18.53
N SER A 50 -5.09 6.76 18.79
CA SER A 50 -5.37 6.26 20.14
C SER A 50 -4.16 6.37 21.07
N SER A 51 -2.98 5.93 20.62
CA SER A 51 -1.78 5.89 21.46
C SER A 51 -1.11 7.26 21.64
N VAL A 52 -0.99 8.05 20.57
CA VAL A 52 -0.25 9.32 20.55
C VAL A 52 -1.16 10.48 20.92
N LEU A 53 -2.33 10.58 20.28
CA LEU A 53 -3.25 11.71 20.48
C LEU A 53 -4.23 11.46 21.64
N ARG A 54 -4.34 10.22 22.13
CA ARG A 54 -5.32 9.81 23.16
C ARG A 54 -6.74 10.22 22.79
N GLN A 55 -7.05 10.14 21.50
CA GLN A 55 -8.33 10.49 20.92
C GLN A 55 -8.91 9.33 20.13
N GLU A 56 -10.22 9.36 19.89
CA GLU A 56 -10.89 8.43 19.00
C GLU A 56 -11.02 9.03 17.61
N VAL A 57 -10.83 8.20 16.60
CA VAL A 57 -11.03 8.56 15.19
C VAL A 57 -12.52 8.46 14.87
N ASN A 58 -13.11 9.54 14.38
CA ASN A 58 -14.53 9.59 14.00
C ASN A 58 -14.72 9.28 12.50
N GLY A 59 -13.95 9.97 11.65
CA GLY A 59 -13.88 9.70 10.21
C GLY A 59 -12.44 9.39 9.82
N LEU A 60 -12.25 8.39 8.97
CA LEU A 60 -10.95 8.11 8.38
C LEU A 60 -11.09 7.63 6.94
N LYS A 61 -10.06 7.90 6.14
CA LYS A 61 -9.95 7.44 4.76
C LYS A 61 -8.49 7.40 4.37
N CYS A 62 -7.98 6.21 4.11
CA CYS A 62 -6.62 6.02 3.58
C CYS A 62 -6.62 5.71 2.09
N GLN A 63 -5.51 6.05 1.43
CA GLN A 63 -5.19 5.51 0.10
C GLN A 63 -4.77 4.04 0.24
N ALA A 64 -5.18 3.21 -0.73
CA ALA A 64 -4.86 1.79 -0.71
C ALA A 64 -3.46 1.49 -1.29
N VAL A 65 -2.93 2.40 -2.12
CA VAL A 65 -1.70 2.19 -2.88
C VAL A 65 -0.74 3.33 -2.59
N ASP A 66 0.50 2.97 -2.26
CA ASP A 66 1.60 3.91 -2.19
C ASP A 66 1.98 4.31 -3.63
N SER A 67 1.74 5.58 -3.96
CA SER A 67 2.03 6.13 -5.29
C SER A 67 3.46 6.66 -5.41
N ASP A 68 4.11 6.92 -4.28
CA ASP A 68 5.42 7.59 -4.21
C ASP A 68 6.57 6.57 -3.98
N GLY A 69 6.23 5.32 -3.68
CA GLY A 69 7.19 4.22 -3.47
C GLY A 69 8.02 4.38 -2.19
N ASN A 70 7.53 5.17 -1.24
CA ASN A 70 8.20 5.48 0.01
C ASN A 70 7.79 4.56 1.17
N GLY A 71 6.89 3.60 0.93
CA GLY A 71 6.32 2.68 1.90
C GLY A 71 5.25 3.29 2.81
N TYR A 72 4.71 4.46 2.46
CA TYR A 72 3.63 5.13 3.17
C TYR A 72 2.46 5.47 2.23
N VAL A 73 1.26 5.55 2.78
CA VAL A 73 0.05 6.01 2.11
C VAL A 73 -0.54 7.20 2.84
N ALA A 74 -1.11 8.13 2.07
CA ALA A 74 -1.81 9.27 2.65
C ALA A 74 -3.14 8.83 3.26
N CYS A 75 -3.39 9.30 4.48
CA CYS A 75 -4.61 9.07 5.24
C CYS A 75 -5.16 10.41 5.74
N ASP A 76 -6.45 10.63 5.52
CA ASP A 76 -7.18 11.74 6.10
C ASP A 76 -8.04 11.23 7.26
N TYR A 77 -8.05 11.95 8.37
CA TYR A 77 -8.84 11.60 9.53
C TYR A 77 -9.40 12.82 10.27
N THR A 78 -10.48 12.59 11.00
CA THR A 78 -11.07 13.52 11.96
C THR A 78 -11.14 12.84 13.31
N THR A 79 -10.99 13.61 14.38
CA THR A 79 -11.09 13.09 15.76
C THR A 79 -12.43 13.42 16.36
N SER A 80 -12.86 12.64 17.35
CA SER A 80 -14.13 12.85 18.06
C SER A 80 -14.23 14.24 18.71
N GLY A 81 -13.11 14.80 19.16
CA GLY A 81 -13.04 16.15 19.72
C GLY A 81 -13.09 17.28 18.68
N GLN A 82 -12.77 16.99 17.41
CA GLN A 82 -12.77 17.98 16.31
C GLN A 82 -13.26 17.34 15.00
N PRO A 83 -14.55 16.98 14.91
CA PRO A 83 -15.09 16.25 13.76
C PRO A 83 -15.07 17.06 12.45
N ASN A 84 -15.02 18.40 12.54
CA ASN A 84 -15.02 19.31 11.40
C ASN A 84 -13.60 19.76 10.97
N VAL A 85 -12.55 19.22 11.59
CA VAL A 85 -11.15 19.59 11.28
C VAL A 85 -10.45 18.37 10.67
N PRO A 86 -10.47 18.23 9.33
CA PRO A 86 -9.74 17.15 8.67
C PRO A 86 -8.24 17.34 8.86
N ARG A 87 -7.55 16.25 9.22
CA ARG A 87 -6.10 16.18 9.38
C ARG A 87 -5.55 15.12 8.43
N SER A 88 -4.45 15.42 7.77
CA SER A 88 -3.76 14.49 6.88
C SER A 88 -2.49 13.96 7.55
N ILE A 89 -2.26 12.65 7.45
CA ILE A 89 -1.08 11.96 7.97
C ILE A 89 -0.66 10.86 6.99
N GLU A 90 0.60 10.45 7.03
CA GLU A 90 1.10 9.35 6.21
C GLU A 90 1.29 8.10 7.09
N CYS A 91 0.65 7.00 6.72
CA CYS A 91 0.71 5.74 7.46
C CYS A 91 1.38 4.65 6.63
N ALA A 92 2.00 3.68 7.31
CA ALA A 92 2.64 2.54 6.67
C ALA A 92 1.75 1.88 5.60
N ALA A 93 2.29 1.71 4.39
CA ALA A 93 1.61 1.02 3.31
C ALA A 93 1.55 -0.50 3.53
N TRP A 94 0.62 -1.20 2.88
CA TRP A 94 0.66 -2.66 2.91
C TRP A 94 1.70 -3.20 1.92
N GLY A 95 2.52 -4.14 2.39
CA GLY A 95 3.62 -4.73 1.62
C GLY A 95 4.91 -4.76 2.43
N MET A 96 5.99 -5.21 1.80
CA MET A 96 7.31 -5.26 2.44
C MET A 96 7.81 -3.88 2.86
N ASP A 97 7.58 -2.86 2.03
CA ASP A 97 8.07 -1.51 2.27
C ASP A 97 7.43 -0.86 3.51
N GLY A 98 6.12 -1.04 3.70
CA GLY A 98 5.45 -0.60 4.93
C GLY A 98 5.56 -1.56 6.12
N PHE A 99 5.99 -2.81 5.92
CA PHE A 99 6.35 -3.67 7.05
C PHE A 99 7.65 -3.19 7.73
N LEU A 100 8.59 -2.68 6.93
CA LEU A 100 9.82 -2.05 7.42
C LEU A 100 9.52 -0.65 8.01
N ASN A 101 8.62 0.10 7.38
CA ASN A 101 8.19 1.41 7.84
C ASN A 101 6.99 1.31 8.79
N ARG A 102 7.19 1.08 10.09
CA ARG A 102 6.06 0.96 11.04
C ARG A 102 5.49 2.31 11.48
N GLY A 103 4.17 2.33 11.65
CA GLY A 103 3.41 3.44 12.25
C GLY A 103 3.03 4.53 11.25
N CYS A 104 2.58 5.66 11.80
CA CYS A 104 2.22 6.85 11.03
C CYS A 104 3.16 8.01 11.36
N LYS A 105 3.48 8.81 10.35
CA LYS A 105 4.27 10.04 10.45
C LYS A 105 3.43 11.21 9.99
N THR A 106 3.58 12.35 10.68
CA THR A 106 2.97 13.60 10.24
C THR A 106 3.45 13.91 8.84
N ARG A 107 2.51 14.13 7.91
CA ARG A 107 2.84 14.69 6.61
C ARG A 107 3.48 16.04 6.89
N LEU A 108 4.79 16.16 6.62
CA LEU A 108 5.42 17.47 6.68
C LEU A 108 4.58 18.37 5.76
N PRO A 109 4.09 19.53 6.22
CA PRO A 109 3.54 20.49 5.28
C PRO A 109 4.63 20.68 4.23
N ASN A 110 4.24 20.54 2.97
CA ASN A 110 5.14 20.74 1.86
C ASN A 110 5.61 22.20 1.94
N PHE A 111 6.72 22.46 2.65
CA PHE A 111 7.45 23.73 2.58
C PHE A 111 8.23 23.79 1.26
N GLY A 112 7.61 23.31 0.18
CA GLY A 112 8.14 23.24 -1.16
C GLY A 112 7.58 24.37 -2.00
N ASN A 113 8.35 25.47 -2.00
CA ASN A 113 8.42 26.53 -3.01
C ASN A 113 7.22 27.49 -3.11
N GLN A 114 7.29 28.58 -2.36
CA GLN A 114 7.03 29.90 -2.93
C GLN A 114 8.23 30.33 -3.77
#